data_AF-A0A8T4UQ21-F1
#
_entry.id   AF-A0A8T4UQ21-F1
#
_cell.length_a   1.000
_cell.length_b   1.000
_cell.length_c   1.000
_cell.angle_alpha   90.00
_cell.angle_beta   90.00
_cell.angle_gamma   90.00
#
_symmetry.space_group_name_H-M   'P 1'
#
loop_
_entity.id
_entity.type
_entity.pdbx_description
1 polymer ?
#
loop_
_entity_poly.entity_id
_entity_poly.type
_entity_poly.pdbx_seq_one_letter_code
_entity_poly.pdbx_strand_id
1 'polypeptide(L)'
;MMRSRRAMFFTFIAILIILVLVTGFTVGKRQVVLTSQMPVVRTRAAQTNSYVQSLSGSLLPRIVQTSGTRALMAVSAYMNSTGSSLSDPSASISEVMLNGTLGGVDLSSLGITYMQGNTVPERIQEVADLASQSQRINTTYTTGSVTLSQDNTTGPWRVRAAMNVTLFIDARLMSWNISAPIIVLIPLEGIEDPYYGMHTNDYHPAIRRSEVVSGNWTLALFEAHLRNVTYDYDINAPSFLMRLSNASGASFCCGIESMINPADYAMDLPSTANWSYVDHCFYGHQCNASSPGDKSIWNLSGLTSYSPGAEFYGFILTQYFIGKYGLTDYVGSQVVREP
;
A
#
# COMPACT_ATOMS: atom_id res chain seq x y z
N MET A 1 -65.54 60.50 -48.18
CA MET A 1 -65.40 59.41 -47.19
C MET A 1 -64.51 58.23 -47.62
N MET A 2 -64.25 57.98 -48.92
CA MET A 2 -63.39 56.87 -49.39
C MET A 2 -61.87 57.01 -49.12
N ARG A 3 -61.37 58.22 -48.80
CA ARG A 3 -59.94 58.48 -48.61
C ARG A 3 -59.42 58.04 -47.23
N SER A 4 -60.25 58.04 -46.17
CA SER A 4 -59.85 57.57 -44.84
C SER A 4 -59.83 56.04 -44.70
N ARG A 5 -60.68 55.33 -45.46
CA ARG A 5 -60.71 53.85 -45.47
C ARG A 5 -59.43 53.24 -46.03
N ARG A 6 -58.81 53.89 -47.02
CA ARG A 6 -57.52 53.44 -47.58
C ARG A 6 -56.38 53.65 -46.58
N ALA A 7 -56.36 54.78 -45.87
CA ALA A 7 -55.35 55.05 -44.84
C ALA A 7 -55.44 54.04 -43.68
N MET A 8 -56.66 53.70 -43.25
CA MET A 8 -56.92 52.71 -42.19
C MET A 8 -56.43 51.30 -42.58
N PHE A 9 -56.56 50.94 -43.85
CA PHE A 9 -56.07 49.66 -44.38
C PHE A 9 -54.53 49.59 -44.36
N PHE A 10 -53.84 50.66 -44.74
CA PHE A 10 -52.38 50.71 -44.69
C PHE A 10 -51.84 50.70 -43.24
N THR A 11 -52.50 51.38 -42.30
CA THR A 11 -52.10 51.31 -40.88
C THR A 11 -52.30 49.92 -40.29
N PHE A 12 -53.37 49.22 -40.68
CA PHE A 12 -53.61 47.85 -40.24
C PHE A 12 -52.52 46.89 -40.75
N ILE A 13 -52.15 47.00 -42.03
CA ILE A 13 -51.05 46.22 -42.61
C ILE A 13 -49.73 46.54 -41.91
N ALA A 14 -49.44 47.82 -41.65
CA ALA A 14 -48.21 48.22 -40.96
C ALA A 14 -48.12 47.64 -39.55
N ILE A 15 -49.21 47.68 -38.78
CA ILE A 15 -49.29 47.07 -37.44
C ILE A 15 -49.07 45.56 -37.53
N LEU A 16 -49.66 44.89 -38.52
CA LEU A 16 -49.53 43.45 -38.70
C LEU A 16 -48.09 43.04 -39.06
N ILE A 17 -47.41 43.82 -39.91
CA ILE A 17 -45.99 43.62 -40.23
C ILE A 17 -45.11 43.83 -38.99
N ILE A 18 -45.37 44.88 -38.20
CA ILE A 18 -44.64 45.14 -36.95
C ILE A 18 -44.86 44.00 -35.95
N LEU A 19 -46.09 43.49 -35.82
CA LEU A 19 -46.41 42.37 -34.93
C LEU A 19 -45.65 41.10 -35.32
N VAL A 20 -45.61 40.78 -36.61
CA VAL A 20 -44.87 39.62 -37.17
C VAL A 20 -43.36 39.78 -36.96
N LEU A 21 -42.83 40.98 -37.18
CA LEU A 21 -41.41 41.27 -36.94
C LEU A 21 -41.07 41.14 -35.44
N VAL A 22 -41.86 41.74 -34.56
CA VAL A 22 -41.63 41.68 -33.10
C VAL A 22 -41.70 40.25 -32.60
N THR A 23 -42.68 39.45 -33.02
CA THR A 23 -42.79 38.03 -32.64
C THR A 23 -41.65 37.19 -33.22
N GLY A 24 -41.30 37.36 -34.49
CA GLY A 24 -40.16 36.67 -35.10
C GLY A 24 -38.83 36.97 -34.37
N PHE A 25 -38.58 38.23 -34.03
CA PHE A 25 -37.36 38.63 -33.32
C PHE A 25 -37.35 38.22 -31.84
N THR A 26 -38.48 38.26 -31.14
CA THR A 26 -38.54 37.87 -29.71
C THR A 26 -38.46 36.36 -29.51
N VAL A 27 -39.13 35.57 -30.37
CA VAL A 27 -39.07 34.10 -30.32
C VAL A 27 -37.70 33.61 -30.79
N GLY A 28 -37.18 34.15 -31.90
CA GLY A 28 -35.88 33.79 -32.44
C GLY A 28 -34.72 34.09 -31.48
N LYS A 29 -34.72 35.24 -30.79
CA LYS A 29 -33.65 35.59 -29.84
C LYS A 29 -33.69 34.77 -28.55
N ARG A 30 -34.87 34.46 -28.00
CA ARG A 30 -34.97 33.68 -26.76
C ARG A 30 -34.64 32.21 -26.96
N GLN A 31 -35.11 31.58 -28.05
CA GLN A 31 -34.84 30.17 -28.29
C GLN A 31 -33.39 29.91 -28.71
N VAL A 32 -32.79 30.73 -29.58
CA VAL A 32 -31.43 30.44 -30.09
C VAL A 32 -30.36 30.55 -28.99
N VAL A 33 -30.50 31.49 -28.04
CA VAL A 33 -29.55 31.67 -26.93
C VAL A 33 -29.67 30.53 -25.90
N LEU A 34 -30.89 30.11 -25.57
CA LEU A 34 -31.12 29.00 -24.63
C LEU A 34 -30.73 27.64 -25.23
N THR A 35 -31.08 27.36 -26.50
CA THR A 35 -30.81 26.06 -27.14
C THR A 35 -29.34 25.85 -27.51
N SER A 36 -28.55 26.92 -27.72
CA SER A 36 -27.14 26.79 -28.10
C SER A 36 -26.18 26.61 -26.92
N GLN A 37 -26.46 27.21 -25.75
CA GLN A 37 -25.57 27.15 -24.59
C GLN A 37 -25.88 25.98 -23.65
N MET A 38 -27.14 25.55 -23.53
CA MET A 38 -27.53 24.44 -22.67
C MET A 38 -26.80 23.12 -22.98
N PRO A 39 -26.59 22.71 -24.25
CA PRO A 39 -25.84 21.50 -24.55
C PRO A 39 -24.37 21.59 -24.09
N VAL A 40 -23.72 22.74 -24.30
CA VAL A 40 -22.31 22.95 -23.92
C VAL A 40 -22.14 22.89 -22.40
N VAL A 41 -23.04 23.56 -21.66
CA VAL A 41 -23.03 23.52 -20.19
C VAL A 41 -23.28 22.10 -19.69
N ARG A 42 -24.26 21.38 -20.26
CA ARG A 42 -24.57 19.99 -19.89
C ARG A 42 -23.41 19.04 -20.16
N THR A 43 -22.74 19.17 -21.31
CA THR A 43 -21.57 18.35 -21.64
C THR A 43 -20.42 18.61 -20.69
N ARG A 44 -20.13 19.89 -20.37
CA ARG A 44 -19.09 20.22 -19.38
C ARG A 44 -19.41 19.72 -17.99
N ALA A 45 -20.69 19.80 -17.60
CA ALA A 45 -21.13 19.29 -16.31
C ALA A 45 -20.98 17.77 -16.22
N ALA A 46 -21.35 17.06 -17.29
CA ALA A 46 -21.15 15.62 -17.38
C ALA A 46 -19.66 15.25 -17.31
N GLN A 47 -18.80 15.91 -18.09
CA GLN A 47 -17.35 15.66 -18.09
C GLN A 47 -16.72 15.92 -16.71
N THR A 48 -17.06 17.04 -16.09
CA THR A 48 -16.50 17.38 -14.78
C THR A 48 -17.01 16.44 -13.70
N ASN A 49 -18.29 16.05 -13.75
CA ASN A 49 -18.83 15.04 -12.84
C ASN A 49 -18.15 13.68 -13.02
N SER A 50 -17.88 13.25 -14.26
CA SER A 50 -17.13 12.02 -14.52
C SER A 50 -15.68 12.10 -14.02
N TYR A 51 -15.03 13.26 -14.17
CA TYR A 51 -13.70 13.51 -13.60
C TYR A 51 -13.73 13.41 -12.06
N VAL A 52 -14.67 14.12 -11.42
CA VAL A 52 -14.89 14.07 -9.96
C VAL A 52 -15.08 12.63 -9.48
N GLN A 53 -15.96 11.87 -10.13
CA GLN A 53 -16.26 10.49 -9.76
C GLN A 53 -15.05 9.56 -9.97
N SER A 54 -14.28 9.76 -11.04
CA SER A 54 -13.07 8.97 -11.30
C SER A 54 -11.97 9.31 -10.30
N LEU A 55 -11.79 10.61 -10.01
CA LEU A 55 -10.78 11.08 -9.09
C LEU A 55 -11.03 10.55 -7.68
N SER A 56 -12.24 10.74 -7.14
CA SER A 56 -12.57 10.30 -5.78
C SER A 56 -12.79 8.79 -5.67
N GLY A 57 -13.38 8.16 -6.69
CA GLY A 57 -13.79 6.76 -6.63
C GLY A 57 -12.69 5.76 -6.93
N SER A 58 -11.71 6.09 -7.77
CA SER A 58 -10.70 5.11 -8.21
C SER A 58 -9.27 5.63 -8.26
N LEU A 59 -9.04 6.85 -8.76
CA LEU A 59 -7.68 7.37 -8.94
C LEU A 59 -7.02 7.68 -7.59
N LEU A 60 -7.72 8.37 -6.69
CA LEU A 60 -7.18 8.67 -5.36
C LEU A 60 -6.81 7.39 -4.58
N PRO A 61 -7.69 6.39 -4.40
CA PRO A 61 -7.31 5.12 -3.79
C PRO A 61 -6.11 4.46 -4.48
N ARG A 62 -6.05 4.45 -5.82
CA ARG A 62 -4.93 3.86 -6.55
C ARG A 62 -3.61 4.62 -6.32
N ILE A 63 -3.65 5.94 -6.27
CA ILE A 63 -2.49 6.79 -5.95
C ILE A 63 -1.98 6.43 -4.56
N VAL A 64 -2.85 6.44 -3.54
CA VAL A 64 -2.46 6.14 -2.16
C VAL A 64 -1.90 4.72 -2.03
N GLN A 65 -2.53 3.75 -2.70
CA GLN A 65 -2.04 2.37 -2.71
C GLN A 65 -0.66 2.27 -3.36
N THR A 66 -0.46 2.90 -4.53
CA THR A 66 0.81 2.85 -5.27
C THR A 66 1.92 3.55 -4.48
N SER A 67 1.67 4.77 -4.02
CA SER A 67 2.61 5.53 -3.18
C SER A 67 2.91 4.79 -1.88
N GLY A 68 1.92 4.14 -1.28
CA GLY A 68 2.10 3.31 -0.08
C GLY A 68 2.98 2.09 -0.33
N THR A 69 2.73 1.33 -1.40
CA THR A 69 3.61 0.21 -1.79
C THR A 69 5.04 0.67 -2.05
N ARG A 70 5.22 1.78 -2.78
CA ARG A 70 6.54 2.36 -3.07
C ARG A 70 7.23 2.84 -1.79
N ALA A 71 6.48 3.43 -0.85
CA ALA A 71 7.02 3.88 0.43
C ALA A 71 7.48 2.70 1.29
N LEU A 72 6.72 1.60 1.35
CA LEU A 72 7.15 0.38 2.05
C LEU A 72 8.43 -0.20 1.42
N MET A 73 8.52 -0.27 0.09
CA MET A 73 9.74 -0.70 -0.61
C MET A 73 10.93 0.23 -0.31
N ALA A 74 10.70 1.54 -0.33
CA ALA A 74 11.75 2.54 -0.07
C ALA A 74 12.28 2.44 1.36
N VAL A 75 11.37 2.27 2.33
CA VAL A 75 11.73 2.09 3.74
C VAL A 75 12.48 0.78 3.94
N SER A 76 12.01 -0.35 3.38
CA SER A 76 12.75 -1.61 3.46
C SER A 76 14.16 -1.46 2.89
N ALA A 77 14.31 -0.88 1.69
CA ALA A 77 15.63 -0.66 1.08
C ALA A 77 16.54 0.25 1.94
N TYR A 78 15.97 1.28 2.58
CA TYR A 78 16.70 2.12 3.52
C TYR A 78 17.18 1.33 4.73
N MET A 79 16.32 0.52 5.33
CA MET A 79 16.69 -0.31 6.48
C MET A 79 17.74 -1.35 6.11
N ASN A 80 17.64 -1.95 4.93
CA ASN A 80 18.61 -2.92 4.41
C ASN A 80 20.00 -2.30 4.19
N SER A 81 20.05 -1.06 3.71
CA SER A 81 21.33 -0.36 3.49
C SER A 81 21.97 0.24 4.75
N THR A 82 21.17 0.54 5.78
CA THR A 82 21.65 1.21 7.01
C THR A 82 21.71 0.30 8.23
N GLY A 83 21.08 -0.88 8.18
CA GLY A 83 20.89 -1.78 9.32
C GLY A 83 20.06 -1.18 10.46
N SER A 84 19.41 -0.03 10.24
CA SER A 84 18.76 0.74 11.30
C SER A 84 17.25 0.56 11.29
N SER A 85 16.64 0.43 12.47
CA SER A 85 15.18 0.32 12.64
C SER A 85 14.48 1.67 12.73
N LEU A 86 13.16 1.66 12.51
CA LEU A 86 12.31 2.84 12.66
C LEU A 86 11.72 2.94 14.07
N SER A 87 11.84 4.12 14.69
CA SER A 87 11.22 4.39 16.00
C SER A 87 9.70 4.50 15.94
N ASP A 88 9.18 5.11 14.87
CA ASP A 88 7.75 5.22 14.59
C ASP A 88 7.50 4.89 13.11
N PRO A 89 7.24 3.61 12.79
CA PRO A 89 6.99 3.19 11.41
C PRO A 89 5.86 3.98 10.73
N SER A 90 4.79 4.35 11.46
CA SER A 90 3.66 5.05 10.86
C SER A 90 4.03 6.48 10.48
N ALA A 91 4.73 7.20 11.37
CA ALA A 91 5.16 8.57 11.07
C ALA A 91 6.20 8.59 9.94
N SER A 92 7.19 7.68 9.99
CA SER A 92 8.21 7.55 8.96
C SER A 92 7.63 7.23 7.58
N ILE A 93 6.73 6.24 7.48
CA ILE A 93 6.10 5.92 6.19
C ILE A 93 5.18 7.06 5.72
N SER A 94 4.48 7.76 6.63
CA SER A 94 3.71 8.94 6.26
C SER A 94 4.59 10.04 5.67
N GLU A 95 5.78 10.29 6.23
CA GLU A 95 6.76 11.22 5.68
C GLU A 95 7.19 10.79 4.28
N VAL A 96 7.58 9.53 4.12
CA VAL A 96 8.01 8.98 2.82
C VAL A 96 6.90 9.09 1.77
N MET A 97 5.65 8.77 2.11
CA MET A 97 4.52 8.86 1.18
C MET A 97 4.20 10.29 0.73
N LEU A 98 4.42 11.28 1.60
CA LEU A 98 4.06 12.67 1.33
C LEU A 98 5.20 13.48 0.73
N ASN A 99 6.43 13.23 1.18
CA ASN A 99 7.60 14.05 0.88
C ASN A 99 8.70 13.29 0.12
N GLY A 100 8.68 11.95 0.12
CA GLY A 100 9.78 11.14 -0.41
C GLY A 100 11.04 11.16 0.48
N THR A 101 10.92 11.73 1.69
CA THR A 101 12.00 11.87 2.67
C THR A 101 11.79 10.92 3.84
N LEU A 102 12.88 10.59 4.53
CA LEU A 102 12.88 9.86 5.79
C LEU A 102 13.77 10.58 6.80
N GLY A 103 13.20 11.05 7.91
CA GLY A 103 13.94 11.85 8.90
C GLY A 103 14.43 13.20 8.34
N GLY A 104 13.71 13.75 7.36
CA GLY A 104 14.08 14.97 6.64
C GLY A 104 15.14 14.80 5.55
N VAL A 105 15.65 13.58 5.33
CA VAL A 105 16.63 13.28 4.29
C VAL A 105 15.92 12.70 3.05
N ASP A 106 16.21 13.24 1.88
CA ASP A 106 15.68 12.73 0.62
C ASP A 106 16.26 11.35 0.31
N LEU A 107 15.39 10.34 0.21
CA LEU A 107 15.78 8.96 -0.07
C LEU A 107 16.49 8.81 -1.43
N SER A 108 16.15 9.66 -2.40
CA SER A 108 16.80 9.62 -3.71
C SER A 108 18.27 10.04 -3.66
N SER A 109 18.64 10.89 -2.70
CA SER A 109 20.04 11.27 -2.46
C SER A 109 20.88 10.10 -1.91
N LEU A 110 20.21 9.11 -1.32
CA LEU A 110 20.80 7.86 -0.82
C LEU A 110 20.77 6.74 -1.87
N GLY A 111 20.35 7.03 -3.11
CA GLY A 111 20.21 6.04 -4.19
C GLY A 111 18.90 5.26 -4.17
N ILE A 112 17.97 5.56 -3.25
CA ILE A 112 16.69 4.87 -3.10
C ILE A 112 15.63 5.63 -3.90
N THR A 113 15.37 5.17 -5.13
CA THR A 113 14.58 5.92 -6.13
C THR A 113 13.10 5.55 -6.19
N TYR A 114 12.62 4.63 -5.35
CA TYR A 114 11.22 4.14 -5.40
C TYR A 114 10.16 5.26 -5.32
N MET A 115 10.46 6.37 -4.65
CA MET A 115 9.53 7.48 -4.44
C MET A 115 9.61 8.61 -5.48
N GLN A 116 10.61 8.61 -6.37
CA GLN A 116 10.77 9.69 -7.36
C GLN A 116 9.51 9.80 -8.25
N GLY A 117 8.81 10.94 -8.20
CA GLY A 117 7.56 11.17 -8.93
C GLY A 117 6.38 10.27 -8.49
N ASN A 118 6.50 9.63 -7.32
CA ASN A 118 5.54 8.66 -6.80
C ASN A 118 4.99 9.04 -5.42
N THR A 119 5.30 10.22 -4.90
CA THR A 119 4.65 10.71 -3.68
C THR A 119 3.17 11.02 -3.94
N VAL A 120 2.34 10.95 -2.89
CA VAL A 120 0.90 11.20 -3.04
C VAL A 120 0.63 12.60 -3.63
N PRO A 121 1.27 13.69 -3.15
CA PRO A 121 1.06 15.02 -3.73
C PRO A 121 1.46 15.10 -5.20
N GLU A 122 2.62 14.56 -5.60
CA GLU A 122 3.08 14.58 -6.99
C GLU A 122 2.10 13.87 -7.93
N ARG A 123 1.61 12.70 -7.53
CA ARG A 123 0.67 11.92 -8.34
C ARG A 123 -0.71 12.59 -8.45
N ILE A 124 -1.17 13.25 -7.38
CA ILE A 124 -2.42 14.04 -7.44
C ILE A 124 -2.23 15.25 -8.35
N GLN A 125 -1.09 15.94 -8.24
CA GLN A 125 -0.77 17.10 -9.07
C GLN A 125 -0.69 16.72 -10.55
N GLU A 126 -0.08 15.59 -10.90
CA GLU A 126 -0.02 15.08 -12.28
C GLU A 126 -1.43 14.91 -12.87
N VAL A 127 -2.36 14.32 -12.11
CA VAL A 127 -3.76 14.16 -12.54
C VAL A 127 -4.48 15.51 -12.65
N ALA A 128 -4.21 16.45 -11.73
CA ALA A 128 -4.76 17.80 -11.77
C ALA A 128 -4.27 18.58 -12.99
N ASP A 129 -2.99 18.49 -13.33
CA ASP A 129 -2.39 19.16 -14.48
C ASP A 129 -2.95 18.62 -15.79
N LEU A 130 -3.10 17.30 -15.91
CA LEU A 130 -3.75 16.66 -17.06
C LEU A 130 -5.19 17.14 -17.24
N ALA A 131 -5.95 17.28 -16.14
CA ALA A 131 -7.33 17.78 -16.18
C ALA A 131 -7.41 19.26 -16.57
N SER A 132 -6.48 20.08 -16.07
CA SER A 132 -6.41 21.51 -16.42
C SER A 132 -6.06 21.71 -17.89
N GLN A 133 -5.08 20.98 -18.41
CA GLN A 133 -4.64 21.08 -19.80
C GLN A 133 -5.69 20.55 -20.79
N SER A 134 -6.29 19.40 -20.50
CA SER A 134 -7.22 18.73 -21.43
C SER A 134 -8.66 19.24 -21.34
N GLN A 135 -9.13 19.57 -20.14
CA GLN A 135 -10.55 19.85 -19.87
C GLN A 135 -10.80 21.24 -19.27
N ARG A 136 -9.74 22.02 -18.99
CA ARG A 136 -9.81 23.34 -18.32
C ARG A 136 -10.50 23.25 -16.95
N ILE A 137 -10.27 22.13 -16.27
CA ILE A 137 -10.72 21.89 -14.90
C ILE A 137 -9.54 22.18 -13.98
N ASN A 138 -9.69 23.12 -13.06
CA ASN A 138 -8.67 23.43 -12.08
C ASN A 138 -8.95 22.66 -10.80
N THR A 139 -7.98 21.89 -10.33
CA THR A 139 -8.09 21.10 -9.10
C THR A 139 -7.02 21.56 -8.14
N THR A 140 -7.43 21.93 -6.94
CA THR A 140 -6.55 22.19 -5.80
C THR A 140 -6.80 21.15 -4.73
N TYR A 141 -5.77 20.78 -3.99
CA TYR A 141 -5.87 19.73 -2.98
C TYR A 141 -5.11 20.08 -1.71
N THR A 142 -5.53 19.47 -0.61
CA THR A 142 -4.78 19.43 0.65
C THR A 142 -4.73 18.00 1.16
N THR A 143 -3.53 17.52 1.46
CA THR A 143 -3.29 16.18 2.02
C THR A 143 -3.14 16.27 3.54
N GLY A 144 -3.81 15.38 4.26
CA GLY A 144 -3.57 15.14 5.67
C GLY A 144 -2.43 14.14 5.91
N SER A 145 -2.21 13.78 7.17
CA SER A 145 -1.30 12.69 7.55
C SER A 145 -1.82 11.33 7.07
N VAL A 146 -0.90 10.41 6.83
CA VAL A 146 -1.21 9.00 6.56
C VAL A 146 -1.06 8.21 7.86
N THR A 147 -2.04 7.38 8.18
CA THR A 147 -1.96 6.42 9.29
C THR A 147 -1.87 5.01 8.74
N LEU A 148 -0.93 4.21 9.26
CA LEU A 148 -0.76 2.82 8.88
C LEU A 148 -1.17 1.90 10.04
N SER A 149 -1.83 0.80 9.70
CA SER A 149 -2.28 -0.18 10.70
C SER A 149 -2.38 -1.59 10.12
N GLN A 150 -2.22 -2.58 11.00
CA GLN A 150 -2.56 -3.98 10.74
C GLN A 150 -3.44 -4.49 11.88
N ASP A 151 -4.55 -5.15 11.53
CA ASP A 151 -5.47 -5.75 12.48
C ASP A 151 -6.15 -7.01 11.88
N ASN A 152 -7.08 -7.61 12.64
CA ASN A 152 -7.82 -8.80 12.20
C ASN A 152 -8.53 -8.66 10.85
N THR A 153 -8.87 -7.43 10.42
CA THR A 153 -9.55 -7.21 9.13
C THR A 153 -8.57 -7.02 7.97
N THR A 154 -7.34 -6.55 8.22
CA THR A 154 -6.28 -6.54 7.20
C THR A 154 -5.68 -7.93 7.02
N GLY A 155 -5.58 -8.67 8.12
CA GLY A 155 -4.81 -9.90 8.22
C GLY A 155 -3.30 -9.65 8.11
N PRO A 156 -2.49 -10.73 8.06
CA PRO A 156 -1.03 -10.65 8.08
C PRO A 156 -0.40 -10.13 6.79
N TRP A 157 -1.07 -10.33 5.65
CA TRP A 157 -0.48 -10.09 4.32
C TRP A 157 -0.70 -8.68 3.76
N ARG A 158 -1.31 -7.78 4.54
CA ARG A 158 -1.67 -6.44 4.11
C ARG A 158 -1.50 -5.41 5.22
N VAL A 159 -1.19 -4.19 4.82
CA VAL A 159 -1.19 -3.00 5.67
C VAL A 159 -2.31 -2.07 5.21
N ARG A 160 -3.12 -1.58 6.15
CA ARG A 160 -4.09 -0.53 5.86
C ARG A 160 -3.40 0.82 5.93
N ALA A 161 -3.49 1.61 4.87
CA ALA A 161 -3.17 3.03 4.89
C ALA A 161 -4.48 3.84 4.84
N ALA A 162 -4.64 4.76 5.78
CA ALA A 162 -5.76 5.69 5.83
C ALA A 162 -5.24 7.13 5.78
N MET A 163 -5.82 7.96 4.92
CA MET A 163 -5.46 9.36 4.82
C MET A 163 -6.65 10.23 4.44
N ASN A 164 -6.64 11.49 4.84
CA ASN A 164 -7.65 12.45 4.43
C ASN A 164 -7.11 13.29 3.27
N VAL A 165 -7.91 13.42 2.21
CA VAL A 165 -7.65 14.36 1.12
C VAL A 165 -8.88 15.23 0.94
N THR A 166 -8.65 16.54 0.91
CA THR A 166 -9.67 17.51 0.54
C THR A 166 -9.34 18.02 -0.86
N LEU A 167 -10.32 17.97 -1.75
CA LEU A 167 -10.23 18.43 -3.13
C LEU A 167 -11.21 19.58 -3.34
N PHE A 168 -10.71 20.64 -3.97
CA PHE A 168 -11.54 21.70 -4.53
C PHE A 168 -11.34 21.71 -6.04
N ILE A 169 -12.43 21.51 -6.78
CA ILE A 169 -12.43 21.35 -8.24
C ILE A 169 -13.28 22.47 -8.81
N ASP A 170 -12.72 23.30 -9.68
CA ASP A 170 -13.38 24.41 -10.36
C ASP A 170 -13.37 24.21 -11.88
N ALA A 171 -14.56 24.13 -12.48
CA ALA A 171 -14.78 24.07 -13.92
C ALA A 171 -15.49 25.34 -14.45
N ARG A 172 -15.21 26.49 -13.82
CA ARG A 172 -15.71 27.86 -14.09
C ARG A 172 -17.18 28.09 -13.76
N LEU A 173 -18.05 27.24 -14.27
CA LEU A 173 -19.51 27.36 -14.09
C LEU A 173 -20.02 26.52 -12.91
N MET A 174 -19.13 25.76 -12.29
CA MET A 174 -19.46 24.74 -11.31
C MET A 174 -18.21 24.37 -10.54
N SER A 175 -18.39 24.11 -9.26
CA SER A 175 -17.33 23.75 -8.34
C SER A 175 -17.76 22.61 -7.42
N TRP A 176 -16.82 21.76 -7.04
CA TRP A 176 -17.00 20.70 -6.05
C TRP A 176 -16.01 20.90 -4.92
N ASN A 177 -16.48 20.65 -3.71
CA ASN A 177 -15.63 20.51 -2.53
C ASN A 177 -15.88 19.11 -1.97
N ILE A 178 -14.83 18.28 -1.96
CA ILE A 178 -14.91 16.88 -1.60
C ILE A 178 -13.89 16.64 -0.51
N SER A 179 -14.33 16.12 0.63
CA SER A 179 -13.46 15.70 1.71
C SER A 179 -13.89 14.31 2.14
N ALA A 180 -13.03 13.33 1.92
CA ALA A 180 -13.31 11.95 2.30
C ALA A 180 -12.02 11.25 2.76
N PRO A 181 -12.13 10.35 3.75
CA PRO A 181 -11.04 9.46 4.09
C PRO A 181 -10.83 8.47 2.95
N ILE A 182 -9.59 8.36 2.48
CA ILE A 182 -9.14 7.33 1.56
C ILE A 182 -8.57 6.20 2.43
N ILE A 183 -9.14 5.01 2.31
CA ILE A 183 -8.68 3.81 3.01
C ILE A 183 -8.31 2.77 1.97
N VAL A 184 -7.07 2.31 2.00
CA VAL A 184 -6.55 1.32 1.05
C VAL A 184 -5.82 0.20 1.77
N LEU A 185 -5.82 -0.99 1.16
CA LEU A 185 -5.04 -2.13 1.62
C LEU A 185 -3.84 -2.31 0.69
N ILE A 186 -2.66 -2.24 1.26
CA ILE A 186 -1.38 -2.40 0.59
C ILE A 186 -0.92 -3.84 0.80
N PRO A 187 -0.75 -4.64 -0.28
CA PRO A 187 -0.21 -5.98 -0.15
C PRO A 187 1.28 -5.95 0.21
N LEU A 188 1.72 -6.92 1.01
CA LEU A 188 3.12 -7.05 1.44
C LEU A 188 3.99 -7.89 0.49
N GLU A 189 3.36 -8.66 -0.39
CA GLU A 189 4.07 -9.57 -1.30
C GLU A 189 5.00 -8.80 -2.25
N GLY A 190 6.24 -9.27 -2.35
CA GLY A 190 7.29 -8.64 -3.15
C GLY A 190 8.05 -7.50 -2.47
N ILE A 191 7.69 -7.12 -1.24
CA ILE A 191 8.47 -6.17 -0.43
C ILE A 191 9.56 -6.93 0.33
N GLU A 192 10.78 -6.40 0.34
CA GLU A 192 11.91 -6.97 1.10
C GLU A 192 11.63 -6.93 2.60
N ASP A 193 11.94 -8.03 3.31
CA ASP A 193 11.72 -8.10 4.75
C ASP A 193 12.78 -7.27 5.51
N PRO A 194 12.36 -6.24 6.26
CA PRO A 194 13.26 -5.40 7.03
C PRO A 194 14.09 -6.16 8.09
N TYR A 195 13.60 -7.29 8.62
CA TYR A 195 14.37 -8.11 9.57
C TYR A 195 15.64 -8.66 8.95
N TYR A 196 15.52 -9.24 7.77
CA TYR A 196 16.69 -9.74 7.05
C TYR A 196 17.63 -8.60 6.67
N GLY A 197 17.08 -7.44 6.28
CA GLY A 197 17.81 -6.20 6.11
C GLY A 197 18.72 -5.79 7.26
N MET A 198 18.17 -5.80 8.47
CA MET A 198 18.88 -5.32 9.66
C MET A 198 19.91 -6.32 10.18
N HIS A 199 19.67 -7.61 9.95
CA HIS A 199 20.44 -8.68 10.59
C HIS A 199 21.35 -9.45 9.61
N THR A 200 21.34 -9.09 8.32
CA THR A 200 22.20 -9.69 7.29
C THR A 200 22.85 -8.60 6.44
N ASN A 201 24.04 -8.89 5.90
CA ASN A 201 24.77 -7.91 5.10
C ASN A 201 24.29 -7.84 3.65
N ASP A 202 23.97 -8.98 3.02
CA ASP A 202 23.71 -9.06 1.58
C ASP A 202 22.45 -9.86 1.21
N TYR A 203 21.68 -10.35 2.20
CA TYR A 203 20.56 -11.25 1.96
C TYR A 203 19.21 -10.64 2.34
N HIS A 204 18.46 -10.18 1.35
CA HIS A 204 17.20 -9.46 1.57
C HIS A 204 16.04 -10.14 0.82
N PRO A 205 15.47 -11.23 1.37
CA PRO A 205 14.37 -11.93 0.73
C PRO A 205 13.13 -11.04 0.66
N ALA A 206 12.50 -11.04 -0.50
CA ALA A 206 11.16 -10.50 -0.66
C ALA A 206 10.13 -11.39 0.04
N ILE A 207 9.11 -10.78 0.65
CA ILE A 207 8.01 -11.49 1.26
C ILE A 207 7.24 -12.24 0.19
N ARG A 208 7.22 -13.57 0.33
CA ARG A 208 6.50 -14.50 -0.54
C ARG A 208 5.73 -15.49 0.32
N ARG A 209 4.41 -15.53 0.17
CA ARG A 209 3.57 -16.38 1.00
C ARG A 209 3.78 -17.86 0.67
N SER A 210 3.84 -18.71 1.68
CA SER A 210 3.80 -20.17 1.51
C SER A 210 2.44 -20.61 0.96
N GLU A 211 2.47 -21.49 -0.04
CA GLU A 211 1.27 -22.11 -0.59
C GLU A 211 0.77 -23.30 0.25
N VAL A 212 1.57 -23.73 1.23
CA VAL A 212 1.23 -24.87 2.10
C VAL A 212 0.09 -24.47 3.04
N VAL A 213 -0.96 -25.29 3.04
CA VAL A 213 -2.08 -25.12 3.98
C VAL A 213 -1.60 -25.47 5.39
N SER A 214 -1.83 -24.57 6.35
CA SER A 214 -1.47 -24.78 7.76
C SER A 214 -1.89 -26.17 8.26
N GLY A 215 -0.95 -26.88 8.86
CA GLY A 215 -1.14 -28.24 9.38
C GLY A 215 -0.99 -29.37 8.36
N ASN A 216 -0.75 -29.06 7.08
CA ASN A 216 -0.49 -30.06 6.02
C ASN A 216 0.99 -30.07 5.59
N TRP A 217 1.87 -29.90 6.56
CA TRP A 217 3.30 -29.88 6.34
C TRP A 217 3.86 -31.30 6.25
N THR A 218 4.78 -31.51 5.30
CA THR A 218 5.61 -32.71 5.18
C THR A 218 7.07 -32.27 5.15
N LEU A 219 8.02 -33.18 5.41
CA LEU A 219 9.45 -32.84 5.36
C LEU A 219 9.84 -32.18 4.01
N ALA A 220 9.38 -32.72 2.89
CA ALA A 220 9.67 -32.16 1.56
C ALA A 220 9.08 -30.75 1.34
N LEU A 221 7.87 -30.50 1.84
CA LEU A 221 7.25 -29.17 1.77
C LEU A 221 7.94 -28.17 2.68
N PHE A 222 8.39 -28.62 3.85
CA PHE A 222 9.16 -27.82 4.78
C PHE A 222 10.54 -27.45 4.21
N GLU A 223 11.27 -28.42 3.62
CA GLU A 223 12.51 -28.15 2.90
C GLU A 223 12.31 -27.13 1.77
N ALA A 224 11.20 -27.22 1.03
CA ALA A 224 10.88 -26.24 0.00
C ALA A 224 10.56 -24.85 0.59
N HIS A 225 9.92 -24.79 1.76
CA HIS A 225 9.66 -23.54 2.48
C HIS A 225 10.96 -22.86 2.93
N LEU A 226 11.94 -23.63 3.40
CA LEU A 226 13.29 -23.16 3.75
C LEU A 226 14.04 -22.65 2.51
N ARG A 227 14.19 -23.49 1.47
CA ARG A 227 14.95 -23.13 0.26
C ARG A 227 14.42 -21.89 -0.45
N ASN A 228 13.09 -21.75 -0.47
CA ASN A 228 12.45 -20.63 -1.14
C ASN A 228 12.24 -19.41 -0.23
N VAL A 229 12.60 -19.51 1.06
CA VAL A 229 12.38 -18.50 2.10
C VAL A 229 10.98 -17.90 2.00
N THR A 230 9.98 -18.78 2.03
CA THR A 230 8.58 -18.36 2.02
C THR A 230 8.11 -18.04 3.43
N TYR A 231 7.00 -17.34 3.53
CA TYR A 231 6.45 -16.84 4.79
C TYR A 231 5.15 -17.55 5.12
N ASP A 232 4.97 -17.89 6.40
CA ASP A 232 3.70 -18.37 6.93
C ASP A 232 3.17 -17.42 8.02
N TYR A 233 1.89 -17.52 8.30
CA TYR A 233 1.26 -16.80 9.40
C TYR A 233 1.59 -17.49 10.73
N ASP A 234 1.87 -16.71 11.77
CA ASP A 234 1.98 -17.20 13.14
C ASP A 234 1.47 -16.18 14.14
N ILE A 235 0.76 -16.63 15.17
CA ILE A 235 0.23 -15.74 16.21
C ILE A 235 1.32 -15.19 17.14
N ASN A 236 2.45 -15.90 17.26
CA ASN A 236 3.58 -15.53 18.11
C ASN A 236 4.62 -14.70 17.36
N ALA A 237 4.49 -14.57 16.04
CA ALA A 237 5.40 -13.79 15.22
C ALA A 237 5.00 -12.30 15.16
N PRO A 238 5.96 -11.39 14.90
CA PRO A 238 5.69 -9.97 14.72
C PRO A 238 5.01 -9.68 13.38
N SER A 239 4.17 -8.65 13.37
CA SER A 239 3.62 -8.13 12.12
C SER A 239 4.69 -7.40 11.30
N PHE A 240 4.41 -7.16 10.03
CA PHE A 240 5.31 -6.39 9.17
C PHE A 240 5.63 -5.00 9.73
N LEU A 241 4.63 -4.28 10.25
CA LEU A 241 4.87 -2.98 10.87
C LEU A 241 5.73 -3.07 12.14
N MET A 242 5.60 -4.15 12.92
CA MET A 242 6.48 -4.40 14.07
C MET A 242 7.91 -4.70 13.62
N ARG A 243 8.08 -5.42 12.50
CA ARG A 243 9.39 -5.73 11.91
C ARG A 243 10.18 -4.48 11.55
N LEU A 244 9.52 -3.45 11.02
CA LEU A 244 10.12 -2.14 10.75
C LEU A 244 10.69 -1.44 11.99
N SER A 245 10.14 -1.72 13.17
CA SER A 245 10.64 -1.20 14.45
C SER A 245 11.60 -2.13 15.19
N ASN A 246 12.05 -3.23 14.54
CA ASN A 246 12.83 -4.29 15.16
C ASN A 246 12.16 -4.95 16.38
N ALA A 247 10.82 -5.00 16.39
CA ALA A 247 10.05 -5.51 17.53
C ALA A 247 9.65 -6.99 17.32
N SER A 248 10.28 -7.92 18.04
CA SER A 248 10.06 -9.38 17.91
C SER A 248 8.85 -9.93 18.68
N GLY A 249 7.97 -9.05 19.15
CA GLY A 249 6.78 -9.44 19.93
C GLY A 249 5.70 -10.10 19.07
N ALA A 250 4.82 -10.85 19.73
CA ALA A 250 3.70 -11.54 19.09
C ALA A 250 2.65 -10.57 18.54
N SER A 251 2.17 -10.83 17.32
CA SER A 251 1.04 -10.16 16.70
C SER A 251 -0.05 -11.16 16.34
N PHE A 252 -1.03 -11.32 17.22
CA PHE A 252 -2.10 -12.32 17.11
C PHE A 252 -2.91 -12.27 15.82
N CYS A 253 -2.97 -11.12 15.14
CA CYS A 253 -3.75 -10.97 13.91
C CYS A 253 -2.91 -11.12 12.65
N CYS A 254 -1.63 -10.80 12.77
CA CYS A 254 -0.88 -10.24 11.66
C CYS A 254 0.59 -10.67 11.65
N GLY A 255 0.98 -11.57 12.55
CA GLY A 255 2.32 -12.12 12.59
C GLY A 255 2.63 -12.92 11.33
N ILE A 256 3.75 -12.60 10.71
CA ILE A 256 4.34 -13.37 9.62
C ILE A 256 5.67 -13.90 10.12
N GLU A 257 6.07 -15.08 9.67
CA GLU A 257 7.38 -15.66 9.96
C GLU A 257 7.95 -16.38 8.76
N SER A 258 9.26 -16.54 8.77
CA SER A 258 10.02 -17.31 7.80
C SER A 258 11.12 -18.09 8.52
N MET A 259 11.78 -18.97 7.78
CA MET A 259 12.87 -19.80 8.29
C MET A 259 14.21 -19.22 7.86
N ILE A 260 15.18 -19.26 8.78
CA ILE A 260 16.57 -18.96 8.49
C ILE A 260 17.23 -20.23 7.99
N ASN A 261 17.84 -20.17 6.81
CA ASN A 261 18.67 -21.25 6.31
C ASN A 261 20.12 -21.05 6.78
N PRO A 262 20.69 -21.89 7.66
CA PRO A 262 22.07 -21.73 8.12
C PRO A 262 23.11 -21.70 6.98
N ALA A 263 22.85 -22.36 5.85
CA ALA A 263 23.80 -22.40 4.74
C ALA A 263 23.84 -21.13 3.89
N ASP A 264 22.72 -20.40 3.80
CA ASP A 264 22.64 -19.14 3.05
C ASP A 264 23.25 -17.97 3.83
N TYR A 265 23.59 -18.21 5.10
CA TYR A 265 24.06 -17.21 6.02
C TYR A 265 25.54 -17.44 6.32
N ALA A 266 26.39 -16.64 5.67
CA ALA A 266 27.74 -16.38 6.15
C ALA A 266 27.70 -15.49 7.41
N MET A 267 26.88 -15.85 8.39
CA MET A 267 26.96 -15.24 9.71
C MET A 267 28.24 -15.74 10.37
N ASP A 268 28.98 -14.84 11.00
CA ASP A 268 29.75 -15.15 12.19
C ASP A 268 28.74 -15.61 13.26
N LEU A 269 28.13 -16.78 13.07
CA LEU A 269 27.28 -17.41 14.05
C LEU A 269 28.20 -17.55 15.27
N PRO A 270 27.88 -16.92 16.41
CA PRO A 270 28.51 -17.36 17.63
C PRO A 270 28.30 -18.86 17.65
N SER A 271 29.36 -19.63 17.89
CA SER A 271 29.36 -21.10 17.93
C SER A 271 28.43 -21.68 19.02
N THR A 272 27.52 -20.87 19.54
CA THR A 272 26.61 -21.02 20.67
C THR A 272 25.19 -20.50 20.38
N ALA A 273 24.82 -20.16 19.14
CA ALA A 273 23.46 -19.71 18.80
C ALA A 273 22.41 -20.84 18.94
N ASN A 274 22.10 -21.20 20.17
CA ASN A 274 21.06 -22.14 20.59
C ASN A 274 19.68 -21.47 20.48
N TRP A 275 19.34 -20.92 19.31
CA TRP A 275 18.06 -20.30 19.02
C TRP A 275 17.37 -21.03 17.87
N SER A 276 16.04 -21.08 17.92
CA SER A 276 15.24 -21.68 16.84
C SER A 276 15.48 -20.92 15.55
N TYR A 277 15.68 -21.64 14.44
CA TYR A 277 15.87 -21.07 13.09
C TYR A 277 14.60 -20.47 12.48
N VAL A 278 13.69 -19.97 13.31
CA VAL A 278 12.57 -19.13 12.89
C VAL A 278 13.04 -17.68 13.02
N ASP A 279 12.81 -16.88 11.98
CA ASP A 279 13.40 -15.54 11.84
C ASP A 279 13.31 -14.65 13.09
N HIS A 280 12.11 -14.42 13.61
CA HIS A 280 11.86 -13.54 14.75
C HIS A 280 12.38 -14.13 16.07
N CYS A 281 12.44 -15.45 16.17
CA CYS A 281 13.04 -16.15 17.30
C CYS A 281 14.56 -15.99 17.32
N PHE A 282 15.16 -16.15 16.15
CA PHE A 282 16.59 -16.13 15.97
C PHE A 282 17.14 -14.73 16.17
N TYR A 283 16.59 -13.73 15.46
CA TYR A 283 17.01 -12.33 15.57
C TYR A 283 16.60 -11.68 16.88
N GLY A 284 15.43 -12.04 17.40
CA GLY A 284 14.95 -11.54 18.69
C GLY A 284 15.69 -12.13 19.89
N HIS A 285 16.47 -13.20 19.71
CA HIS A 285 17.06 -14.00 20.79
C HIS A 285 16.01 -14.41 21.85
N GLN A 286 14.76 -14.63 21.41
CA GLN A 286 13.65 -15.03 22.25
C GLN A 286 12.55 -15.65 21.39
N CYS A 287 12.13 -16.86 21.75
CA CYS A 287 10.88 -17.43 21.23
C CYS A 287 9.79 -17.23 22.26
N ASN A 288 8.92 -16.24 22.04
CA ASN A 288 7.70 -16.06 22.83
C ASN A 288 6.63 -17.03 22.34
N ALA A 289 6.93 -18.33 22.30
CA ALA A 289 5.88 -19.30 22.08
C ALA A 289 5.12 -19.45 23.41
N SER A 290 3.80 -19.37 23.33
CA SER A 290 2.89 -19.15 24.46
C SER A 290 2.89 -20.26 25.52
N SER A 291 3.71 -21.31 25.39
CA SER A 291 3.70 -22.50 26.25
C SER A 291 5.04 -22.72 27.00
N PRO A 292 5.02 -23.08 28.29
CA PRO A 292 6.22 -23.34 29.10
C PRO A 292 7.17 -24.43 28.57
N GLY A 293 6.73 -25.30 27.64
CA GLY A 293 7.54 -26.32 26.97
C GLY A 293 8.44 -25.78 25.85
N ASP A 294 8.28 -24.51 25.46
CA ASP A 294 8.97 -23.91 24.30
C ASP A 294 10.40 -23.42 24.56
N LYS A 295 10.96 -23.76 25.72
CA LYS A 295 12.37 -23.53 26.00
C LYS A 295 13.26 -24.60 25.34
N SER A 296 12.73 -25.79 25.13
CA SER A 296 13.48 -26.91 24.54
C SER A 296 13.61 -26.72 23.03
N ILE A 297 14.84 -26.76 22.56
CA ILE A 297 15.20 -26.68 21.14
C ILE A 297 15.76 -28.03 20.73
N TRP A 298 15.46 -28.49 19.53
CA TRP A 298 15.81 -29.82 19.05
C TRP A 298 16.43 -29.77 17.67
N ASN A 299 17.40 -30.66 17.45
CA ASN A 299 17.89 -30.95 16.10
C ASN A 299 16.87 -31.77 15.32
N LEU A 300 16.77 -31.52 14.02
CA LEU A 300 15.94 -32.32 13.12
C LEU A 300 16.78 -33.39 12.41
N SER A 301 16.55 -34.66 12.75
CA SER A 301 17.35 -35.82 12.28
C SER A 301 17.21 -36.12 10.78
N GLY A 302 16.11 -35.69 10.15
CA GLY A 302 15.87 -35.84 8.71
C GLY A 302 16.28 -34.64 7.86
N LEU A 303 16.58 -33.49 8.48
CA LEU A 303 16.88 -32.23 7.80
C LEU A 303 18.35 -31.84 7.96
N THR A 304 18.87 -32.02 9.17
CA THR A 304 20.24 -31.62 9.52
C THR A 304 21.23 -32.68 9.09
N SER A 305 22.28 -32.28 8.37
CA SER A 305 23.49 -33.10 8.29
C SER A 305 24.66 -32.34 8.91
N TYR A 306 25.45 -33.03 9.75
CA TYR A 306 26.61 -32.47 10.44
C TYR A 306 27.88 -32.51 9.56
N SER A 307 27.71 -32.39 8.24
CA SER A 307 28.83 -32.23 7.32
C SER A 307 29.02 -30.74 7.03
N PRO A 308 30.22 -30.16 7.25
CA PRO A 308 30.52 -28.79 6.83
C PRO A 308 30.16 -28.59 5.34
N GLY A 309 29.43 -27.52 5.02
CA GLY A 309 28.94 -27.22 3.67
C GLY A 309 27.61 -27.88 3.27
N ALA A 310 26.93 -28.56 4.19
CA ALA A 310 25.59 -29.08 3.94
C ALA A 310 24.51 -27.99 3.98
N GLU A 311 23.45 -28.21 3.19
CA GLU A 311 22.37 -27.26 2.94
C GLU A 311 21.63 -26.80 4.21
N PHE A 312 21.50 -27.65 5.24
CA PHE A 312 20.83 -27.29 6.51
C PHE A 312 21.67 -27.69 7.73
N TYR A 313 22.97 -27.43 7.69
CA TYR A 313 23.89 -27.79 8.78
C TYR A 313 23.44 -27.21 10.14
N GLY A 314 23.31 -28.06 11.15
CA GLY A 314 22.95 -27.68 12.52
C GLY A 314 21.55 -27.08 12.70
N PHE A 315 20.55 -27.46 11.89
CA PHE A 315 19.22 -26.85 11.94
C PHE A 315 18.41 -27.27 13.18
N ILE A 316 17.94 -26.27 13.94
CA ILE A 316 17.25 -26.48 15.21
C ILE A 316 15.93 -25.69 15.31
N LEU A 317 14.93 -26.28 15.94
CA LEU A 317 13.61 -25.66 16.18
C LEU A 317 13.13 -25.84 17.61
N THR A 318 12.26 -24.94 18.09
CA THR A 318 11.49 -25.21 19.31
C THR A 318 10.42 -26.27 19.11
N GLN A 319 9.97 -26.88 20.21
CA GLN A 319 8.89 -27.86 20.20
C GLN A 319 7.60 -27.34 19.53
N TYR A 320 7.22 -26.08 19.74
CA TYR A 320 6.08 -25.47 19.08
C TYR A 320 6.19 -25.52 17.55
N PHE A 321 7.32 -25.06 16.98
CA PHE A 321 7.49 -25.03 15.53
C PHE A 321 7.60 -26.43 14.94
N ILE A 322 8.21 -27.38 15.66
CA ILE A 322 8.20 -28.79 15.25
C ILE A 322 6.76 -29.30 15.10
N GLY A 323 5.88 -28.98 16.06
CA GLY A 323 4.46 -29.33 15.98
C GLY A 323 3.74 -28.61 14.85
N LYS A 324 3.93 -27.29 14.71
CA LYS A 324 3.31 -26.46 13.66
C LYS A 324 3.62 -26.99 12.26
N TYR A 325 4.87 -27.34 12.02
CA TYR A 325 5.36 -27.79 10.72
C TYR A 325 5.28 -29.32 10.55
N GLY A 326 4.57 -30.04 11.43
CA GLY A 326 4.34 -31.48 11.28
C GLY A 326 5.63 -32.32 11.30
N LEU A 327 6.65 -31.86 12.02
CA LEU A 327 7.99 -32.45 12.02
C LEU A 327 8.25 -33.39 13.20
N THR A 328 7.19 -33.84 13.90
CA THR A 328 7.29 -34.63 15.14
C THR A 328 8.03 -35.95 14.96
N ASP A 329 7.97 -36.54 13.77
CA ASP A 329 8.63 -37.82 13.47
C ASP A 329 10.13 -37.65 13.14
N TYR A 330 10.60 -36.40 13.01
CA TYR A 330 11.98 -36.06 12.61
C TYR A 330 12.77 -35.42 13.76
N VAL A 331 12.27 -35.50 15.00
CA VAL A 331 12.95 -34.96 16.17
C VAL A 331 14.16 -35.84 16.52
N GLY A 332 15.34 -35.22 16.55
CA GLY A 332 16.59 -35.83 16.95
C GLY A 332 16.91 -35.57 18.42
N SER A 333 18.14 -35.15 18.70
CA SER A 333 18.60 -34.82 20.04
C SER A 333 18.13 -33.43 20.49
N GLN A 334 17.84 -33.31 21.78
CA GLN A 334 17.61 -32.02 22.42
C GLN A 334 18.93 -31.23 22.50
N VAL A 335 18.87 -29.95 22.20
CA VAL A 335 19.99 -29.02 22.35
C VAL A 335 19.92 -28.43 23.76
N VAL A 336 21.00 -28.58 24.52
CA VAL A 336 21.12 -27.98 25.85
C VAL A 336 21.46 -26.50 25.65
N ARG A 337 20.56 -25.60 26.10
CA ARG A 337 20.89 -24.18 26.19
C ARG A 337 21.98 -24.01 27.26
N GLU A 338 23.20 -23.66 26.86
CA GLU A 338 24.11 -23.04 27.82
C GLU A 338 23.52 -21.68 28.23
N PRO A 339 23.55 -21.36 29.55
CA PRO A 339 22.84 -20.20 30.12
C PRO A 339 23.33 -18.84 29.63
#